data_AF-A0A061N9M0-F1
#
_entry.id   AF-A0A061N9M0-F1
#
_cell.length_a   1.000
_cell.length_b   1.000
_cell.length_c   1.000
_cell.angle_alpha   90.00
_cell.angle_beta   90.00
_cell.angle_gamma   90.00
#
_symmetry.space_group_name_H-M   'P 1'
#
loop_
_entity.id
_entity.type
_entity.pdbx_description
1 polymer ?
#
loop_
_entity_poly.entity_id
_entity_poly.type
_entity_poly.pdbx_seq_one_letter_code
_entity_poly.pdbx_strand_id
1 'polypeptide(L)' 'MTEETTKRPELSCSFCGKKESEVKKLIAGPGVYICNSCVSQAQKQL' A
#
# COMPACT_ATOMS: atom_id res chain seq x y z
N MET A 1 18.11 -26.08 -7.69
CA MET A 1 17.14 -25.31 -6.90
C MET A 1 17.40 -23.85 -7.16
N THR A 2 16.73 -23.25 -8.14
CA THR A 2 16.72 -21.79 -8.30
C THR A 2 15.30 -21.36 -8.03
N GLU A 3 15.03 -21.02 -6.77
CA GLU A 3 13.84 -20.27 -6.39
C GLU A 3 13.99 -18.88 -7.01
N GLU A 4 13.57 -18.77 -8.27
CA GLU A 4 13.38 -17.51 -8.96
C GLU A 4 12.18 -16.84 -8.30
N THR A 5 12.41 -16.25 -7.13
CA THR A 5 11.41 -15.41 -6.49
C THR A 5 11.36 -14.13 -7.33
N THR A 6 10.48 -14.14 -8.33
CA THR A 6 10.08 -12.95 -9.07
C THR A 6 9.46 -11.98 -8.05
N LYS A 7 10.32 -11.21 -7.39
CA LYS A 7 9.92 -10.14 -6.45
C LYS A 7 9.17 -9.10 -7.27
N ARG A 8 7.86 -9.28 -7.36
CA ARG A 8 6.94 -8.23 -7.83
C ARG A 8 7.26 -6.99 -6.98
N PRO A 9 7.35 -5.79 -7.58
CA PRO A 9 7.63 -4.59 -6.83
C PRO A 9 6.61 -4.48 -5.70
N GLU A 10 7.08 -4.56 -4.45
CA GLU A 10 6.19 -4.53 -3.29
C GLU A 10 5.54 -3.15 -3.24
N LEU A 11 4.25 -3.09 -3.56
CA LEU A 11 3.48 -1.85 -3.55
C LEU A 11 3.39 -1.34 -2.11
N SER A 12 3.73 -0.07 -1.90
CA SER A 12 3.74 0.57 -0.60
C SER A 12 2.91 1.85 -0.59
N CYS A 13 2.20 2.10 0.49
CA CYS A 13 1.45 3.32 0.70
C CYS A 13 2.37 4.54 0.68
N SER A 14 2.09 5.53 -0.17
CA SER A 14 2.87 6.79 -0.24
C SER A 14 2.75 7.65 1.02
N PHE A 15 1.75 7.41 1.87
CA PHE A 15 1.49 8.23 3.05
C PHE A 15 2.16 7.69 4.31
N CYS A 16 2.08 6.38 4.54
CA CYS A 16 2.63 5.74 5.75
C CYS A 16 3.80 4.78 5.47
N GLY A 17 4.14 4.54 4.21
CA GLY A 17 5.21 3.62 3.80
C GLY A 17 4.88 2.13 3.94
N LYS A 18 3.70 1.78 4.47
CA LYS A 18 3.32 0.38 4.69
C LYS A 18 3.15 -0.38 3.37
N LYS A 19 3.68 -1.59 3.32
CA LYS A 19 3.55 -2.51 2.19
C LYS A 19 2.14 -3.07 2.07
N GLU A 20 1.77 -3.53 0.87
CA GLU A 20 0.52 -4.23 0.60
C GLU A 20 0.28 -5.38 1.59
N SER A 21 1.31 -6.18 1.91
CA SER A 21 1.20 -7.28 2.88
C SER A 21 0.97 -6.84 4.32
N GLU A 22 1.29 -5.59 4.66
CA GLU A 22 1.16 -5.05 6.01
C GLU A 22 -0.17 -4.30 6.22
N VAL A 23 -0.93 -4.08 5.13
CA VAL A 23 -2.19 -3.35 5.18
C VAL A 23 -3.35 -4.24 4.75
N LYS A 24 -4.50 -4.02 5.38
CA LYS A 24 -5.72 -4.80 5.07
C LYS A 24 -6.27 -4.49 3.67
N LYS A 25 -6.04 -3.27 3.20
CA LYS A 25 -6.39 -2.79 1.85
C LYS A 25 -5.39 -1.72 1.43
N LEU A 26 -4.81 -1.92 0.25
CA LEU A 26 -4.05 -0.91 -0.48
C LEU A 26 -4.87 -0.51 -1.72
N ILE A 27 -5.09 0.79 -1.89
CA ILE A 27 -5.84 1.36 -3.02
C ILE A 27 -4.80 1.95 -3.99
N ALA A 28 -4.83 1.50 -5.24
CA ALA A 28 -4.03 2.05 -6.33
C ALA A 28 -4.82 3.16 -7.04
N GLY A 29 -4.37 4.40 -6.88
CA GLY A 29 -4.84 5.56 -7.63
C GLY A 29 -3.92 5.87 -8.82
N PRO A 30 -4.23 6.91 -9.61
CA PRO A 30 -3.36 7.35 -10.71
C PRO A 30 -2.00 7.83 -10.16
N GLY A 31 -0.99 6.95 -10.21
CA GLY A 31 0.39 7.22 -9.77
C GLY A 31 0.61 7.27 -8.26
N VAL A 32 -0.39 6.91 -7.44
CA VAL A 32 -0.30 6.94 -5.97
C VAL A 32 -0.91 5.70 -5.35
N TYR A 33 -0.32 5.22 -4.26
CA TYR A 33 -0.87 4.13 -3.47
C TYR A 33 -1.25 4.65 -2.09
N ILE A 34 -2.48 4.39 -1.65
CA ILE A 34 -2.96 4.77 -0.32
C ILE A 34 -3.61 3.59 0.39
N CYS A 35 -3.28 3.36 1.66
CA CYS A 35 -3.89 2.27 2.43
C CYS A 35 -5.16 2.73 3.16
N ASN A 36 -6.01 1.77 3.52
CA ASN A 36 -7.28 2.07 4.22
C ASN A 36 -7.10 2.86 5.53
N SER A 37 -6.02 2.63 6.28
CA SER A 37 -5.72 3.39 7.49
C SER A 37 -5.50 4.88 7.20
N CYS A 38 -4.75 5.21 6.13
CA CYS A 38 -4.52 6.59 5.72
C CYS A 38 -5.78 7.25 5.19
N VAL A 39 -6.64 6.51 4.48
CA VAL A 39 -7.97 6.99 4.07
C VAL A 39 -8.84 7.31 5.28
N SER A 40 -8.88 6.43 6.29
CA SER A 40 -9.63 6.65 7.53
C SER A 40 -9.14 7.87 8.31
N GLN A 41 -7.83 8.16 8.28
CA GLN A 41 -7.29 9.37 8.88
C GLN A 41 -7.63 10.62 8.05
N ALA A 42 -7.57 10.55 6.73
CA ALA A 42 -7.93 11.65 5.84
C ALA A 42 -9.42 12.04 5.94
N GLN A 43 -10.31 11.07 6.15
CA GLN A 43 -11.75 11.28 6.25
C GLN A 43 -12.19 11.87 7.60
N LYS A 44 -11.33 11.88 8.62
CA LYS A 44 -11.67 12.25 10.00
C LYS A 44 -11.59 13.76 10.30
N GLN A 45 -11.29 14.59 9.29
CA GLN A 45 -11.15 16.05 9.43
C GLN A 45 -12.42 16.84 9.03
N LEU A 46 -13.60 16.23 9.19
CA LEU A 46 -14.91 16.86 8.96
C LEU A 46 -15.64 17.09 10.29
#